data_AF-A0A956PS77-F1
#
_entry.id   AF-A0A956PS77-F1
#
_cell.length_a   1.000
_cell.length_b   1.000
_cell.length_c   1.000
_cell.angle_alpha   90.00
_cell.angle_beta   90.00
_cell.angle_gamma   90.00
#
_symmetry.space_group_name_H-M   'P 1'
#
loop_
_entity.id
_entity.type
_entity.pdbx_description
1 polymer ?
#
loop_
_entity_poly.entity_id
_entity_poly.type
_entity_poly.pdbx_seq_one_letter_code
_entity_poly.pdbx_strand_id
1 'polypeptide(L)'
;MNRVSVLLLAGSVALMLAACDSTQESALSPLSDQGAQLAGGGGHGGGGGHGGGGHHGGGHSGGGNHSNGHQCGGGGGHSGGHSGGHNGGGGGGYCNNDGETAFAYSCDDDVRQCFDELNDGCNNNSINRWGWTNGPLDEGSYAFDLYAGAGQCNIEAGTLVGEVFVDYFDGTAMVSYITCGSYELDEIHLWVGSEALPRDHRNRFTAAPGQFPYPEENFAGGLQEYTIEVDDLAGSLYVVAHAVVSGDYSDGDCGVRGCAVECVEGPDFNGLVDLLAAVEGQDGLVTVSVTNPNLLGYTSYFPSLTLGNTDVPGLEGPWHGWCLDSDFGINGNQTYQAELYSSYEDLPTGLIENPTTLDRVNWILNQHFQGQVAACDNQAISALDVQIAIWSLVDNNLPQSIVGTWSTCHVDFILAQSIGINFYEPPCDGVMTFVIVPVNADRAVTAQILLAEMPVLCTVCP
;
A
#
# COMPACT_ATOMS: atom_id res chain seq x y z
N MET A 1 43.84 -34.28 62.19
CA MET A 1 42.90 -35.40 62.05
C MET A 1 41.91 -35.05 60.94
N ASN A 2 41.85 -35.91 59.92
CA ASN A 2 40.82 -36.14 58.89
C ASN A 2 40.29 -35.01 57.98
N ARG A 3 40.81 -34.95 56.74
CA ARG A 3 40.23 -35.44 55.44
C ARG A 3 38.68 -35.42 55.30
N VAL A 4 37.99 -35.15 54.19
CA VAL A 4 38.15 -34.88 52.72
C VAL A 4 36.75 -34.39 52.25
N SER A 5 36.57 -33.47 51.29
CA SER A 5 36.03 -33.76 49.94
C SER A 5 35.71 -32.47 49.18
N VAL A 6 36.02 -32.53 47.88
CA VAL A 6 35.68 -31.61 46.78
C VAL A 6 34.18 -31.54 46.56
N LEU A 7 33.64 -30.36 46.26
CA LEU A 7 32.46 -30.22 45.40
C LEU A 7 32.68 -29.04 44.45
N LEU A 8 32.87 -29.36 43.16
CA LEU A 8 32.66 -28.42 42.07
C LEU A 8 31.18 -28.05 42.06
N LEU A 9 30.88 -26.76 42.06
CA LEU A 9 29.63 -26.23 41.53
C LEU A 9 30.03 -25.19 40.49
N ALA A 10 29.96 -25.63 39.24
CA ALA A 10 29.86 -24.76 38.08
C ALA A 10 28.57 -23.93 38.25
N GLY A 11 28.73 -22.66 38.59
CA GLY A 11 27.67 -21.66 38.48
C GLY A 11 27.78 -21.04 37.10
N SER A 12 26.88 -21.41 36.21
CA SER A 12 26.74 -20.87 34.87
C SER A 12 26.64 -19.34 34.93
N VAL A 13 27.69 -18.65 34.47
CA VAL A 13 27.58 -17.26 34.04
C VAL A 13 26.81 -17.32 32.72
N ALA A 14 25.50 -17.08 32.78
CA ALA A 14 24.74 -16.75 31.59
C ALA A 14 25.28 -15.41 31.10
N LEU A 15 26.21 -15.51 30.15
CA LEU A 15 26.73 -14.38 29.40
C LEU A 15 25.56 -13.88 28.55
N MET A 16 24.85 -12.86 29.03
CA MET A 16 23.94 -12.07 28.20
C MET A 16 24.81 -11.37 27.17
N LEU A 17 24.98 -12.05 26.03
CA LEU A 17 25.53 -11.48 24.81
C LEU A 17 24.54 -10.41 24.35
N ALA A 18 25.08 -9.20 24.21
CA ALA A 18 24.52 -7.98 23.65
C ALA A 18 23.17 -8.05 22.91
N ALA A 19 22.32 -7.08 23.23
CA ALA A 19 21.10 -6.73 22.52
C ALA A 19 21.27 -6.88 20.99
N CYS A 20 20.56 -7.86 20.43
CA CYS A 20 20.39 -8.09 19.00
C CYS A 20 21.56 -8.73 18.21
N ASP A 21 22.07 -9.90 18.64
CA ASP A 21 22.66 -10.88 17.72
C ASP A 21 22.14 -12.30 18.00
N SER A 22 21.64 -12.97 16.96
CA SER A 22 21.14 -14.34 17.02
C SER A 22 22.32 -15.32 17.10
N THR A 23 22.32 -16.20 18.11
CA THR A 23 23.30 -17.28 18.21
C THR A 23 23.21 -18.22 17.00
N GLN A 24 24.21 -18.24 16.12
CA GLN A 24 24.42 -19.32 15.15
C GLN A 24 25.62 -20.16 15.60
N GLU A 25 25.35 -21.27 16.31
CA GLU A 25 26.31 -22.39 16.35
C GLU A 25 26.34 -23.07 14.99
N SER A 26 27.33 -22.74 14.17
CA SER A 26 27.57 -23.45 12.90
C SER A 26 28.08 -24.86 13.17
N ALA A 27 27.19 -25.85 13.22
CA ALA A 27 27.56 -27.25 13.07
C ALA A 27 27.84 -27.55 11.58
N LEU A 28 29.10 -27.42 11.18
CA LEU A 28 29.58 -27.95 9.90
C LEU A 28 29.48 -29.48 9.91
N SER A 29 28.75 -30.05 8.95
CA SER A 29 28.91 -31.44 8.50
C SER A 29 28.69 -31.50 6.99
N PRO A 30 29.57 -32.16 6.21
CA PRO A 30 29.60 -32.04 4.76
C PRO A 30 28.58 -32.94 4.07
N LEU A 31 27.81 -32.38 3.13
CA LEU A 31 27.01 -33.15 2.18
C LEU A 31 27.91 -33.66 1.04
N SER A 32 27.91 -34.98 0.87
CA SER A 32 28.55 -35.69 -0.23
C SER A 32 27.66 -35.66 -1.48
N ASP A 33 28.29 -35.18 -2.54
CA ASP A 33 28.00 -35.30 -3.96
C ASP A 33 27.49 -36.70 -4.40
N GLN A 34 26.29 -36.78 -5.02
CA GLN A 34 25.91 -37.84 -5.97
C GLN A 34 24.85 -37.34 -6.99
N GLY A 35 25.33 -36.95 -8.18
CA GLY A 35 24.95 -37.56 -9.46
C GLY A 35 23.48 -37.53 -9.90
N ALA A 36 23.13 -36.54 -10.72
CA ALA A 36 21.97 -36.59 -11.60
C ALA A 36 22.21 -37.54 -12.80
N GLN A 37 21.29 -38.48 -13.03
CA GLN A 37 21.18 -39.24 -14.29
C GLN A 37 19.78 -39.08 -14.89
N LEU A 38 19.79 -38.77 -16.19
CA LEU A 38 18.66 -38.61 -17.09
C LEU A 38 18.15 -39.96 -17.62
N ALA A 39 16.83 -40.14 -17.68
CA ALA A 39 16.03 -40.92 -18.65
C ALA A 39 14.56 -40.83 -18.17
N GLY A 40 13.49 -40.70 -18.98
CA GLY A 40 13.27 -40.97 -20.39
C GLY A 40 12.00 -41.83 -20.54
N GLY A 41 10.96 -41.30 -21.21
CA GLY A 41 9.75 -42.02 -21.67
C GLY A 41 8.71 -42.34 -20.59
N GLY A 42 7.40 -42.33 -20.80
CA GLY A 42 6.56 -42.26 -21.98
C GLY A 42 5.25 -43.03 -21.68
N GLY A 43 4.12 -42.62 -22.26
CA GLY A 43 3.02 -43.54 -22.56
C GLY A 43 1.67 -43.37 -21.81
N HIS A 44 0.71 -42.82 -22.56
CA HIS A 44 -0.67 -43.31 -22.78
C HIS A 44 -1.66 -43.62 -21.63
N GLY A 45 -2.86 -43.01 -21.73
CA GLY A 45 -4.09 -43.80 -21.87
C GLY A 45 -5.35 -43.38 -21.09
N GLY A 46 -6.28 -42.69 -21.77
CA GLY A 46 -7.64 -43.21 -22.06
C GLY A 46 -8.80 -43.09 -21.06
N GLY A 47 -9.96 -42.62 -21.59
CA GLY A 47 -11.35 -42.89 -21.15
C GLY A 47 -11.95 -41.78 -20.26
N GLY A 48 -13.02 -41.05 -20.60
CA GLY A 48 -14.33 -41.46 -21.14
C GLY A 48 -15.17 -42.07 -20.01
N GLY A 49 -16.38 -41.64 -19.62
CA GLY A 49 -17.34 -40.61 -20.04
C GLY A 49 -18.60 -40.73 -19.16
N HIS A 50 -19.47 -39.71 -19.24
CA HIS A 50 -20.93 -39.65 -18.95
C HIS A 50 -21.57 -40.34 -17.73
N GLY A 51 -22.43 -39.57 -17.05
CA GLY A 51 -23.51 -40.10 -16.21
C GLY A 51 -24.39 -39.01 -15.61
N GLY A 52 -25.32 -38.46 -16.40
CA GLY A 52 -26.42 -37.63 -15.90
C GLY A 52 -27.57 -38.47 -15.34
N GLY A 53 -28.21 -37.98 -14.28
CA GLY A 53 -29.43 -38.54 -13.70
C GLY A 53 -30.17 -37.45 -12.93
N GLY A 54 -31.40 -37.16 -13.35
CA GLY A 54 -32.25 -36.13 -12.73
C GLY A 54 -32.97 -36.61 -11.48
N HIS A 55 -33.83 -35.75 -10.92
CA HIS A 55 -35.23 -36.05 -10.57
C HIS A 55 -35.92 -34.85 -9.90
N HIS A 56 -37.23 -34.81 -10.13
CA HIS A 56 -38.25 -33.86 -9.71
C HIS A 56 -38.47 -33.71 -8.19
N GLY A 57 -39.06 -32.58 -7.78
CA GLY A 57 -39.83 -32.47 -6.54
C GLY A 57 -40.26 -31.03 -6.26
N GLY A 58 -41.56 -30.74 -6.28
CA GLY A 58 -42.13 -29.40 -6.19
C GLY A 58 -42.70 -28.99 -4.83
N GLY A 59 -43.32 -27.81 -4.83
CA GLY A 59 -44.36 -27.38 -3.89
C GLY A 59 -43.87 -26.49 -2.74
N HIS A 60 -44.24 -25.21 -2.74
CA HIS A 60 -45.28 -24.66 -1.87
C HIS A 60 -45.33 -23.12 -1.96
N SER A 61 -46.55 -22.63 -2.18
CA SER A 61 -46.96 -21.24 -2.07
C SER A 61 -47.27 -20.87 -0.60
N GLY A 62 -46.77 -19.71 -0.15
CA GLY A 62 -47.14 -19.06 1.11
C GLY A 62 -46.70 -17.59 1.06
N GLY A 63 -47.65 -16.67 1.21
CA GLY A 63 -47.50 -15.26 0.85
C GLY A 63 -46.94 -14.33 1.93
N GLY A 64 -46.42 -13.21 1.44
CA GLY A 64 -46.62 -11.85 1.95
C GLY A 64 -45.87 -11.42 3.21
N ASN A 65 -44.90 -10.50 3.05
CA ASN A 65 -45.06 -9.16 3.61
C ASN A 65 -44.17 -8.14 2.87
N HIS A 66 -44.72 -6.93 2.69
CA HIS A 66 -44.13 -5.80 1.97
C HIS A 66 -42.98 -5.14 2.77
N SER A 67 -41.90 -4.79 2.07
CA SER A 67 -41.06 -3.62 2.39
C SER A 67 -40.43 -3.07 1.10
N ASN A 68 -40.27 -1.75 1.05
CA ASN A 68 -40.14 -0.90 -0.14
C ASN A 68 -38.98 -1.27 -1.07
N GLY A 69 -39.27 -1.67 -2.31
CA GLY A 69 -38.29 -1.69 -3.39
C GLY A 69 -38.02 -0.28 -3.90
N HIS A 70 -36.76 0.17 -3.79
CA HIS A 70 -36.24 1.24 -4.62
C HIS A 70 -36.21 0.74 -6.07
N GLN A 71 -36.87 1.47 -6.96
CA GLN A 71 -36.88 1.18 -8.40
C GLN A 71 -35.61 1.76 -9.02
N CYS A 72 -34.76 0.88 -9.56
CA CYS A 72 -33.68 1.29 -10.46
C CYS A 72 -34.30 1.86 -11.75
N GLY A 73 -34.24 3.18 -11.90
CA GLY A 73 -34.66 3.89 -13.10
C GLY A 73 -33.54 3.93 -14.13
N GLY A 74 -33.40 2.89 -14.95
CA GLY A 74 -32.52 2.91 -16.11
C GLY A 74 -33.14 3.73 -17.25
N GLY A 75 -32.56 4.89 -17.56
CA GLY A 75 -32.90 5.71 -18.70
C GLY A 75 -31.66 6.10 -19.50
N GLY A 76 -31.44 5.46 -20.65
CA GLY A 76 -30.38 5.83 -21.59
C GLY A 76 -30.26 4.82 -22.73
N GLY A 77 -30.73 5.19 -23.93
CA GLY A 77 -30.94 4.26 -25.04
C GLY A 77 -29.69 3.93 -25.84
N HIS A 78 -29.51 2.64 -26.14
CA HIS A 78 -28.68 2.17 -27.25
C HIS A 78 -29.54 1.69 -28.42
N SER A 79 -29.36 2.34 -29.56
CA SER A 79 -29.82 1.90 -30.87
C SER A 79 -28.87 0.85 -31.45
N GLY A 80 -29.41 -0.27 -31.96
CA GLY A 80 -28.67 -1.20 -32.83
C GLY A 80 -28.97 -2.66 -32.54
N GLY A 81 -29.96 -3.25 -33.22
CA GLY A 81 -30.56 -4.51 -32.82
C GLY A 81 -29.85 -5.80 -33.23
N HIS A 82 -30.20 -6.87 -32.53
CA HIS A 82 -30.48 -8.18 -33.12
C HIS A 82 -31.58 -8.90 -32.32
N SER A 83 -32.63 -9.29 -33.03
CA SER A 83 -33.80 -10.00 -32.52
C SER A 83 -33.50 -11.48 -32.31
N GLY A 84 -33.72 -11.98 -31.09
CA GLY A 84 -33.81 -13.40 -30.79
C GLY A 84 -34.58 -13.58 -29.48
N GLY A 85 -35.89 -13.83 -29.56
CA GLY A 85 -36.74 -13.98 -28.39
C GLY A 85 -36.53 -15.31 -27.68
N HIS A 86 -36.53 -15.30 -26.34
CA HIS A 86 -36.98 -16.42 -25.53
C HIS A 86 -37.71 -15.95 -24.26
N ASN A 87 -38.59 -16.85 -23.84
CA ASN A 87 -39.76 -16.66 -23.00
C ASN A 87 -39.38 -16.62 -21.51
N GLY A 88 -40.17 -15.88 -20.72
CA GLY A 88 -39.87 -15.59 -19.31
C GLY A 88 -39.88 -16.80 -18.37
N GLY A 89 -39.15 -16.64 -17.27
CA GLY A 89 -39.22 -17.46 -16.06
C GLY A 89 -38.61 -16.68 -14.90
N GLY A 90 -39.43 -16.28 -13.94
CA GLY A 90 -39.01 -15.51 -12.77
C GLY A 90 -38.13 -16.31 -11.80
N GLY A 91 -37.06 -15.67 -11.33
CA GLY A 91 -36.20 -16.07 -10.22
C GLY A 91 -35.65 -14.79 -9.58
N GLY A 92 -35.53 -14.76 -8.26
CA GLY A 92 -35.15 -13.57 -7.47
C GLY A 92 -33.88 -12.90 -7.99
N GLY A 93 -33.96 -11.58 -8.17
CA GLY A 93 -32.89 -10.76 -8.73
C GLY A 93 -31.72 -10.65 -7.77
N TYR A 94 -30.62 -11.31 -8.12
CA TYR A 94 -29.31 -10.71 -7.92
C TYR A 94 -29.23 -9.57 -8.94
N CYS A 95 -28.94 -8.34 -8.50
CA CYS A 95 -28.61 -7.26 -9.41
C CYS A 95 -27.40 -7.73 -10.24
N ASN A 96 -27.51 -7.61 -11.56
CA ASN A 96 -26.55 -8.21 -12.48
C ASN A 96 -25.12 -7.71 -12.20
N ASN A 97 -24.16 -8.65 -12.25
CA ASN A 97 -22.72 -8.41 -12.43
C ASN A 97 -22.41 -7.91 -13.87
N ASP A 98 -23.29 -7.11 -14.46
CA ASP A 98 -23.02 -6.49 -15.76
C ASP A 98 -22.24 -5.19 -15.45
N GLY A 99 -20.99 -5.09 -15.89
CA GLY A 99 -20.12 -3.97 -15.56
C GLY A 99 -20.73 -2.59 -15.89
N GLU A 100 -20.52 -1.63 -14.98
CA GLU A 100 -20.96 -0.25 -15.13
C GLU A 100 -19.81 0.62 -15.66
N THR A 101 -20.14 1.63 -16.45
CA THR A 101 -19.14 2.57 -16.98
C THR A 101 -18.62 3.46 -15.86
N ALA A 102 -17.31 3.63 -15.76
CA ALA A 102 -16.63 4.51 -14.82
C ALA A 102 -15.62 5.45 -15.51
N PHE A 103 -15.46 6.66 -14.95
CA PHE A 103 -14.46 7.63 -15.39
C PHE A 103 -13.73 8.24 -14.20
N ALA A 104 -12.43 8.48 -14.37
CA ALA A 104 -11.62 9.21 -13.41
C ALA A 104 -12.01 10.69 -13.36
N TYR A 105 -12.12 11.22 -12.15
CA TYR A 105 -12.59 12.55 -11.81
C TYR A 105 -11.53 13.24 -10.94
N SER A 106 -10.97 14.35 -11.43
CA SER A 106 -10.11 15.20 -10.61
C SER A 106 -10.93 16.05 -9.64
N CYS A 107 -10.46 16.16 -8.40
CA CYS A 107 -11.07 16.99 -7.36
C CYS A 107 -10.81 18.48 -7.56
N ASP A 108 -9.78 18.82 -8.34
CA ASP A 108 -9.54 20.18 -8.76
C ASP A 108 -10.40 20.53 -9.99
N ASP A 109 -11.15 21.60 -9.81
CA ASP A 109 -12.02 22.16 -10.83
C ASP A 109 -11.24 22.87 -11.94
N ASP A 110 -9.98 23.27 -11.72
CA ASP A 110 -9.16 23.98 -12.70
C ASP A 110 -8.60 23.05 -13.79
N VAL A 111 -8.28 21.79 -13.45
CA VAL A 111 -7.86 20.77 -14.43
C VAL A 111 -8.99 19.85 -14.90
N ARG A 112 -10.14 19.79 -14.22
CA ARG A 112 -11.25 18.89 -14.62
C ARG A 112 -12.19 19.55 -15.61
N GLN A 113 -12.52 18.85 -16.71
CA GLN A 113 -13.57 19.28 -17.64
C GLN A 113 -14.54 18.15 -17.96
N CYS A 114 -15.85 18.43 -17.88
CA CYS A 114 -16.86 17.48 -18.34
C CYS A 114 -16.90 17.46 -19.87
N PHE A 115 -17.11 16.29 -20.48
CA PHE A 115 -17.16 16.21 -21.94
C PHE A 115 -18.26 17.06 -22.58
N ASP A 116 -19.40 17.27 -21.92
CA ASP A 116 -20.48 18.08 -22.48
C ASP A 116 -20.19 19.59 -22.53
N GLU A 117 -19.14 20.03 -21.82
CA GLU A 117 -18.57 21.38 -21.87
C GLU A 117 -17.58 21.54 -23.03
N LEU A 118 -17.06 20.41 -23.56
CA LEU A 118 -16.14 20.39 -24.68
C LEU A 118 -16.88 20.50 -26.02
N ASN A 119 -16.26 21.25 -26.93
CA ASN A 119 -16.66 21.37 -28.32
C ASN A 119 -15.99 20.27 -29.14
N ASP A 120 -16.74 19.55 -29.98
CA ASP A 120 -16.23 18.46 -30.83
C ASP A 120 -15.16 18.89 -31.87
N GLY A 121 -14.84 20.18 -31.93
CA GLY A 121 -13.88 20.78 -32.86
C GLY A 121 -14.46 20.98 -34.26
N CYS A 122 -15.75 20.70 -34.47
CA CYS A 122 -16.44 20.77 -35.75
C CYS A 122 -17.89 21.26 -35.60
N ASN A 123 -18.13 22.53 -35.95
CA ASN A 123 -19.43 23.20 -35.91
C ASN A 123 -19.92 23.63 -34.51
N ASN A 124 -19.05 23.65 -33.51
CA ASN A 124 -19.37 24.09 -32.15
C ASN A 124 -20.47 23.27 -31.47
N ASN A 125 -20.52 21.96 -31.74
CA ASN A 125 -21.41 21.06 -31.03
C ASN A 125 -20.75 20.58 -29.74
N SER A 126 -21.52 20.46 -28.66
CA SER A 126 -21.06 19.79 -27.45
C SER A 126 -20.94 18.28 -27.67
N ILE A 127 -20.04 17.64 -26.93
CA ILE A 127 -19.89 16.19 -26.97
C ILE A 127 -21.00 15.56 -26.12
N ASN A 128 -21.94 14.86 -26.76
CA ASN A 128 -23.08 14.23 -26.09
C ASN A 128 -22.72 12.86 -25.48
N ARG A 129 -21.73 12.84 -24.58
CA ARG A 129 -21.37 11.70 -23.71
C ARG A 129 -20.94 12.28 -22.36
N TRP A 130 -21.08 11.50 -21.30
CA TRP A 130 -20.59 11.88 -19.98
C TRP A 130 -19.21 11.27 -19.72
N GLY A 131 -18.50 11.85 -18.77
CA GLY A 131 -17.12 11.52 -18.41
C GLY A 131 -16.27 12.78 -18.36
N TRP A 132 -15.04 12.63 -17.88
CA TRP A 132 -14.13 13.75 -17.65
C TRP A 132 -12.81 13.58 -18.37
N THR A 133 -12.21 14.71 -18.69
CA THR A 133 -10.80 14.83 -19.00
C THR A 133 -10.14 15.65 -17.89
N ASN A 134 -8.95 15.22 -17.48
CA ASN A 134 -8.20 15.83 -16.39
C ASN A 134 -6.88 16.37 -16.96
N GLY A 135 -6.75 17.69 -16.99
CA GLY A 135 -5.58 18.43 -17.45
C GLY A 135 -5.89 19.87 -17.85
N PRO A 136 -4.87 20.66 -18.20
CA PRO A 136 -3.50 20.25 -18.46
C PRO A 136 -2.71 19.98 -17.16
N LEU A 137 -2.02 18.84 -17.11
CA LEU A 137 -1.19 18.38 -15.99
C LEU A 137 0.30 18.53 -16.35
N ASP A 138 1.09 19.20 -15.52
CA ASP A 138 2.54 19.21 -15.67
C ASP A 138 3.16 17.90 -15.13
N GLU A 139 4.49 17.73 -15.21
CA GLU A 139 5.15 16.57 -14.58
C GLU A 139 4.90 16.57 -13.06
N GLY A 140 4.55 15.42 -12.52
CA GLY A 140 4.08 15.24 -11.15
C GLY A 140 3.27 13.97 -10.96
N SER A 141 2.85 13.73 -9.73
CA SER A 141 1.96 12.62 -9.34
C SER A 141 0.56 13.16 -9.07
N TYR A 142 -0.47 12.51 -9.59
CA TYR A 142 -1.87 12.93 -9.46
C TYR A 142 -2.75 11.75 -9.05
N ALA A 143 -3.81 12.03 -8.28
CA ALA A 143 -4.82 11.05 -7.91
C ALA A 143 -6.20 11.54 -8.35
N PHE A 144 -6.98 10.65 -8.96
CA PHE A 144 -8.33 10.92 -9.43
C PHE A 144 -9.30 9.88 -8.89
N ASP A 145 -10.46 10.33 -8.42
CA ASP A 145 -11.53 9.44 -7.98
C ASP A 145 -12.15 8.72 -9.19
N LEU A 146 -12.35 7.40 -9.14
CA LEU A 146 -12.99 6.62 -10.20
C LEU A 146 -14.48 6.44 -9.93
N TYR A 147 -15.32 7.16 -10.67
CA TYR A 147 -16.78 7.15 -10.49
C TYR A 147 -17.50 6.33 -11.55
N ALA A 148 -18.18 5.28 -11.12
CA ALA A 148 -19.12 4.48 -11.92
C ALA A 148 -20.52 5.10 -11.94
N GLY A 149 -21.20 5.05 -13.09
CA GLY A 149 -22.61 5.44 -13.22
C GLY A 149 -22.89 6.94 -13.04
N ALA A 150 -21.86 7.80 -13.02
CA ALA A 150 -21.97 9.25 -12.84
C ALA A 150 -22.43 9.99 -14.13
N GLY A 151 -23.56 9.53 -14.68
CA GLY A 151 -24.15 10.07 -15.89
C GLY A 151 -24.31 11.60 -15.84
N GLN A 152 -24.12 12.25 -16.99
CA GLN A 152 -24.15 13.72 -17.11
C GLN A 152 -23.10 14.42 -16.24
N CYS A 153 -21.98 13.76 -15.93
CA CYS A 153 -20.93 14.26 -15.05
C CYS A 153 -21.45 14.61 -13.64
N ASN A 154 -22.53 13.97 -13.20
CA ASN A 154 -23.08 14.18 -11.86
C ASN A 154 -22.58 13.10 -10.90
N ILE A 155 -21.59 13.45 -10.09
CA ILE A 155 -20.99 12.54 -9.10
C ILE A 155 -21.96 12.15 -7.99
N GLU A 156 -23.00 12.94 -7.68
CA GLU A 156 -24.02 12.57 -6.69
C GLU A 156 -24.91 11.41 -7.17
N ALA A 157 -24.95 11.19 -8.49
CA ALA A 157 -25.66 10.07 -9.10
C ALA A 157 -24.77 8.84 -9.31
N GLY A 158 -23.45 8.97 -9.09
CA GLY A 158 -22.47 7.91 -9.29
C GLY A 158 -22.02 7.25 -7.98
N THR A 159 -21.40 6.09 -8.13
CA THR A 159 -20.71 5.35 -7.07
C THR A 159 -19.22 5.45 -7.34
N LEU A 160 -18.42 5.90 -6.39
CA LEU A 160 -16.97 5.70 -6.45
C LEU A 160 -16.66 4.24 -6.18
N VAL A 161 -15.89 3.71 -7.10
CA VAL A 161 -15.53 2.31 -7.18
C VAL A 161 -14.02 2.10 -7.09
N GLY A 162 -13.25 3.18 -6.99
CA GLY A 162 -11.79 3.14 -6.92
C GLY A 162 -11.14 4.49 -7.13
N GLU A 163 -9.85 4.46 -7.43
CA GLU A 163 -8.99 5.60 -7.73
C GLU A 163 -8.13 5.32 -8.96
N VAL A 164 -7.65 6.40 -9.60
CA VAL A 164 -6.67 6.36 -10.68
C VAL A 164 -5.50 7.26 -10.31
N PHE A 165 -4.32 6.68 -10.21
CA PHE A 165 -3.06 7.39 -9.99
C PHE A 165 -2.36 7.63 -11.32
N VAL A 166 -1.76 8.81 -11.48
CA VAL A 166 -0.96 9.19 -12.65
C VAL A 166 0.38 9.73 -12.17
N ASP A 167 1.44 8.97 -12.34
CA ASP A 167 2.82 9.42 -12.10
C ASP A 167 3.45 9.80 -13.45
N TYR A 168 3.58 11.10 -13.72
CA TYR A 168 4.15 11.62 -14.97
C TYR A 168 5.52 12.26 -14.72
N PHE A 169 6.59 11.58 -15.14
CA PHE A 169 7.98 12.04 -14.98
C PHE A 169 8.83 11.68 -16.19
N ASP A 170 9.76 12.57 -16.56
CA ASP A 170 10.77 12.33 -17.60
C ASP A 170 10.19 11.86 -18.96
N GLY A 171 8.97 12.31 -19.30
CA GLY A 171 8.30 11.93 -20.54
C GLY A 171 7.59 10.57 -20.54
N THR A 172 7.43 9.94 -19.38
CA THR A 172 6.68 8.69 -19.19
C THR A 172 5.61 8.86 -18.12
N ALA A 173 4.39 8.39 -18.38
CA ALA A 173 3.29 8.38 -17.43
C ALA A 173 2.92 6.93 -17.04
N MET A 174 2.92 6.64 -15.74
CA MET A 174 2.38 5.42 -15.17
C MET A 174 0.95 5.69 -14.67
N VAL A 175 -0.03 5.03 -15.27
CA VAL A 175 -1.46 5.22 -14.93
C VAL A 175 -2.00 3.96 -14.26
N SER A 176 -2.23 4.01 -12.96
CA SER A 176 -2.65 2.88 -12.12
C SER A 176 -4.10 3.03 -11.71
N TYR A 177 -4.92 2.04 -12.06
CA TYR A 177 -6.31 1.92 -11.64
C TYR A 177 -6.37 1.00 -10.43
N ILE A 178 -7.00 1.43 -9.34
CA ILE A 178 -7.17 0.64 -8.13
C ILE A 178 -8.65 0.69 -7.73
N THR A 179 -9.34 -0.45 -7.73
CA THR A 179 -10.72 -0.54 -7.24
C THR A 179 -10.77 -0.97 -5.78
N CYS A 180 -11.87 -0.62 -5.10
CA CYS A 180 -12.04 -0.92 -3.68
C CYS A 180 -13.06 -2.05 -3.46
N GLY A 181 -13.03 -2.66 -2.27
CA GLY A 181 -14.07 -3.59 -1.82
C GLY A 181 -14.29 -4.78 -2.76
N SER A 182 -15.52 -4.95 -3.23
CA SER A 182 -15.92 -6.02 -4.15
C SER A 182 -15.91 -5.60 -5.63
N TYR A 183 -15.43 -4.39 -5.94
CA TYR A 183 -15.39 -3.89 -7.31
C TYR A 183 -14.20 -4.45 -8.10
N GLU A 184 -14.44 -4.81 -9.35
CA GLU A 184 -13.47 -5.44 -10.25
C GLU A 184 -13.48 -4.72 -11.61
N LEU A 185 -12.29 -4.49 -12.16
CA LEU A 185 -12.07 -3.95 -13.50
C LEU A 185 -12.32 -5.05 -14.54
N ASP A 186 -13.26 -4.80 -15.45
CA ASP A 186 -13.58 -5.68 -16.58
C ASP A 186 -12.87 -5.23 -17.87
N GLU A 187 -12.79 -3.91 -18.08
CA GLU A 187 -12.19 -3.26 -19.24
C GLU A 187 -11.61 -1.90 -18.85
N ILE A 188 -10.52 -1.47 -19.50
CA ILE A 188 -9.93 -0.14 -19.36
C ILE A 188 -9.77 0.48 -20.75
N HIS A 189 -10.03 1.77 -20.84
CA HIS A 189 -9.71 2.57 -22.02
C HIS A 189 -9.06 3.87 -21.57
N LEU A 190 -7.81 4.09 -21.99
CA LEU A 190 -7.02 5.23 -21.54
C LEU A 190 -6.62 6.13 -22.72
N TRP A 191 -6.75 7.44 -22.51
CA TRP A 191 -6.12 8.48 -23.31
C TRP A 191 -5.17 9.30 -22.44
N VAL A 192 -3.94 9.49 -22.92
CA VAL A 192 -2.95 10.41 -22.37
C VAL A 192 -2.35 11.18 -23.54
N GLY A 193 -2.41 12.51 -23.51
CA GLY A 193 -1.84 13.33 -24.60
C GLY A 193 -1.98 14.83 -24.40
N SER A 194 -1.46 15.62 -25.33
CA SER A 194 -1.43 17.09 -25.23
C SER A 194 -2.77 17.79 -25.55
N GLU A 195 -3.83 17.04 -25.84
CA GLU A 195 -5.16 17.58 -26.13
C GLU A 195 -6.19 16.94 -25.19
N ALA A 196 -7.22 17.71 -24.81
CA ALA A 196 -8.29 17.30 -23.92
C ALA A 196 -8.94 15.95 -24.26
N LEU A 197 -9.01 15.59 -25.54
CA LEU A 197 -9.52 14.31 -26.03
C LEU A 197 -8.74 13.84 -27.26
N PRO A 198 -8.75 12.53 -27.56
CA PRO A 198 -8.24 12.04 -28.83
C PRO A 198 -9.13 12.50 -29.98
N ARG A 199 -8.59 12.41 -31.20
CA ARG A 199 -9.32 12.74 -32.43
C ARG A 199 -9.75 11.51 -33.21
N ASP A 200 -10.97 11.51 -33.71
CA ASP A 200 -11.47 10.50 -34.62
C ASP A 200 -10.84 10.62 -36.02
N HIS A 201 -11.16 9.66 -36.89
CA HIS A 201 -10.69 9.63 -38.28
C HIS A 201 -11.14 10.84 -39.15
N ARG A 202 -12.01 11.71 -38.63
CA ARG A 202 -12.48 12.97 -39.25
C ARG A 202 -11.87 14.20 -38.55
N ASN A 203 -10.87 14.00 -37.70
CA ASN A 203 -10.17 15.02 -36.93
C ASN A 203 -11.04 15.75 -35.89
N ARG A 204 -12.09 15.10 -35.39
CA ARG A 204 -13.00 15.62 -34.35
C ARG A 204 -12.66 15.03 -33.00
N PHE A 205 -12.83 15.77 -31.93
CA PHE A 205 -12.69 15.19 -30.59
C PHE A 205 -13.68 14.05 -30.40
N THR A 206 -13.21 12.95 -29.84
CA THR A 206 -14.04 11.79 -29.52
C THR A 206 -13.88 11.43 -28.06
N ALA A 207 -15.02 11.24 -27.41
CA ALA A 207 -15.10 10.73 -26.05
C ALA A 207 -15.51 9.26 -26.02
N ALA A 208 -15.41 8.52 -27.14
CA ALA A 208 -15.79 7.11 -27.19
C ALA A 208 -14.62 6.22 -26.72
N PRO A 209 -14.76 5.45 -25.61
CA PRO A 209 -13.70 4.63 -25.03
C PRO A 209 -12.99 3.73 -26.03
N GLY A 210 -13.74 2.99 -26.86
CA GLY A 210 -13.16 2.13 -27.90
C GLY A 210 -12.42 2.85 -29.04
N GLN A 211 -12.26 4.17 -28.96
CA GLN A 211 -11.40 4.96 -29.85
C GLN A 211 -10.16 5.51 -29.15
N PHE A 212 -9.95 5.18 -27.88
CA PHE A 212 -8.76 5.55 -27.12
C PHE A 212 -7.61 4.58 -27.47
N PRO A 213 -6.36 5.08 -27.52
CA PRO A 213 -5.23 4.33 -28.05
C PRO A 213 -4.72 3.21 -27.14
N TYR A 214 -5.06 3.24 -25.84
CA TYR A 214 -4.62 2.24 -24.86
C TYR A 214 -5.83 1.48 -24.28
N PRO A 215 -6.40 0.51 -25.02
CA PRO A 215 -7.44 -0.37 -24.52
C PRO A 215 -6.85 -1.61 -23.84
N GLU A 216 -7.44 -2.01 -22.72
CA GLU A 216 -7.19 -3.30 -22.07
C GLU A 216 -8.52 -3.97 -21.79
N GLU A 217 -8.71 -5.18 -22.32
CA GLU A 217 -10.02 -5.82 -22.38
C GLU A 217 -9.93 -7.27 -21.91
N ASN A 218 -11.06 -7.81 -21.45
CA ASN A 218 -11.23 -9.22 -21.10
C ASN A 218 -10.33 -9.68 -19.93
N PHE A 219 -10.28 -8.89 -18.86
CA PHE A 219 -9.61 -9.31 -17.63
C PHE A 219 -10.28 -10.59 -17.10
N ALA A 220 -9.56 -11.71 -17.17
CA ALA A 220 -10.10 -13.01 -16.83
C ALA A 220 -10.28 -13.13 -15.31
N GLY A 221 -11.49 -12.84 -14.84
CA GLY A 221 -11.88 -12.97 -13.44
C GLY A 221 -11.82 -11.68 -12.62
N GLY A 222 -11.86 -10.52 -13.29
CA GLY A 222 -11.85 -9.21 -12.62
C GLY A 222 -10.49 -8.88 -12.00
N LEU A 223 -10.01 -7.66 -12.18
CA LEU A 223 -8.80 -7.18 -11.51
C LEU A 223 -9.15 -6.04 -10.56
N GLN A 224 -8.54 -6.02 -9.38
CA GLN A 224 -8.65 -4.86 -8.49
C GLN A 224 -7.58 -3.81 -8.75
N GLU A 225 -6.52 -4.16 -9.46
CA GLU A 225 -5.44 -3.25 -9.79
C GLU A 225 -4.90 -3.52 -11.20
N TYR A 226 -4.67 -2.46 -11.96
CA TYR A 226 -4.00 -2.54 -13.26
C TYR A 226 -3.26 -1.24 -13.58
N THR A 227 -2.03 -1.35 -14.11
CA THR A 227 -1.20 -0.20 -14.45
C THR A 227 -0.84 -0.20 -15.94
N ILE A 228 -0.98 0.95 -16.60
CA ILE A 228 -0.58 1.20 -17.99
C ILE A 228 0.59 2.18 -18.00
N GLU A 229 1.68 1.81 -18.66
CA GLU A 229 2.82 2.67 -18.93
C GLU A 229 2.65 3.36 -20.30
N VAL A 230 2.80 4.68 -20.35
CA VAL A 230 2.70 5.48 -21.57
C VAL A 230 3.96 6.32 -21.74
N ASP A 231 4.72 6.02 -22.81
CA ASP A 231 5.98 6.69 -23.14
C ASP A 231 5.81 7.80 -24.19
N ASP A 232 6.93 8.48 -24.49
CA ASP A 232 7.08 9.51 -25.53
C ASP A 232 6.15 10.73 -25.33
N LEU A 233 5.87 11.06 -24.06
CA LEU A 233 5.05 12.20 -23.66
C LEU A 233 5.88 13.47 -23.51
N ALA A 234 5.28 14.63 -23.77
CA ALA A 234 5.96 15.91 -23.62
C ALA A 234 5.01 17.07 -23.32
N GLY A 235 5.44 17.95 -22.43
CA GLY A 235 4.67 19.12 -22.01
C GLY A 235 3.47 18.71 -21.14
N SER A 236 2.55 19.65 -20.93
CA SER A 236 1.39 19.36 -20.10
C SER A 236 0.42 18.39 -20.79
N LEU A 237 -0.16 17.48 -20.01
CA LEU A 237 -0.97 16.37 -20.49
C LEU A 237 -2.43 16.48 -20.08
N TYR A 238 -3.29 15.84 -20.86
CA TYR A 238 -4.66 15.55 -20.52
C TYR A 238 -4.83 14.04 -20.42
N VAL A 239 -5.49 13.60 -19.37
CA VAL A 239 -5.77 12.19 -19.08
C VAL A 239 -7.28 11.96 -19.10
N VAL A 240 -7.70 10.97 -19.88
CA VAL A 240 -9.05 10.39 -19.79
C VAL A 240 -8.90 8.92 -19.45
N ALA A 241 -9.21 8.59 -18.21
CA ALA A 241 -9.19 7.23 -17.71
C ALA A 241 -10.62 6.71 -17.60
N HIS A 242 -10.98 5.78 -18.49
CA HIS A 242 -12.27 5.08 -18.49
C HIS A 242 -12.07 3.63 -18.06
N ALA A 243 -13.02 3.08 -17.30
CA ALA A 243 -13.11 1.67 -16.98
C ALA A 243 -14.54 1.14 -17.10
N VAL A 244 -14.69 -0.16 -17.29
CA VAL A 244 -15.92 -0.90 -17.03
C VAL A 244 -15.70 -1.66 -15.73
N VAL A 245 -16.57 -1.46 -14.75
CA VAL A 245 -16.40 -1.97 -13.38
C VAL A 245 -17.59 -2.82 -12.96
N SER A 246 -17.35 -4.09 -12.65
CA SER A 246 -18.34 -4.98 -12.04
C SER A 246 -18.20 -5.00 -10.51
N GLY A 247 -19.23 -5.43 -9.81
CA GLY A 247 -19.24 -5.51 -8.33
C GLY A 247 -20.63 -5.36 -7.73
N ASP A 248 -20.73 -5.48 -6.40
CA ASP A 248 -21.99 -5.26 -5.69
C ASP A 248 -22.19 -3.78 -5.34
N TYR A 249 -22.81 -3.04 -6.25
CA TYR A 249 -23.15 -1.63 -6.06
C TYR A 249 -24.12 -1.36 -4.89
N SER A 250 -24.69 -2.39 -4.25
CA SER A 250 -25.51 -2.23 -3.06
C SER A 250 -24.70 -2.14 -1.76
N ASP A 251 -23.43 -2.53 -1.79
CA ASP A 251 -22.48 -2.38 -0.68
C ASP A 251 -22.13 -0.90 -0.40
N GLY A 252 -22.48 -0.02 -1.34
CA GLY A 252 -22.21 1.40 -1.26
C GLY A 252 -20.81 1.70 -1.75
N ASP A 253 -20.24 2.77 -1.24
CA ASP A 253 -19.03 3.34 -1.78
C ASP A 253 -17.75 2.91 -1.06
N CYS A 254 -16.57 3.11 -1.68
CA CYS A 254 -15.25 3.01 -1.05
C CYS A 254 -15.05 3.86 0.22
N GLY A 255 -16.00 4.72 0.62
CA GLY A 255 -15.98 5.42 1.90
C GLY A 255 -15.72 6.91 1.77
N VAL A 256 -14.76 7.45 2.54
CA VAL A 256 -14.35 8.87 2.51
C VAL A 256 -13.18 9.00 1.53
N ARG A 257 -13.36 9.82 0.49
CA ARG A 257 -12.66 9.75 -0.81
C ARG A 257 -11.77 10.96 -1.06
N GLY A 258 -10.91 10.87 -2.08
CA GLY A 258 -9.98 11.90 -2.53
C GLY A 258 -10.59 13.30 -2.76
N CYS A 259 -11.88 13.42 -3.12
CA CYS A 259 -12.54 14.73 -3.26
C CYS A 259 -13.33 15.22 -2.04
N ALA A 260 -13.40 14.42 -0.97
CA ALA A 260 -14.05 14.77 0.30
C ALA A 260 -13.06 15.17 1.40
N VAL A 261 -11.77 15.04 1.16
CA VAL A 261 -10.71 15.60 2.00
C VAL A 261 -10.54 17.06 1.58
N GLU A 262 -10.52 17.99 2.53
CA GLU A 262 -9.89 19.30 2.27
C GLU A 262 -8.43 18.99 1.88
N CYS A 263 -8.13 18.86 0.58
CA CYS A 263 -6.78 18.50 0.16
C CYS A 263 -5.86 19.63 0.62
N VAL A 264 -5.00 19.32 1.58
CA VAL A 264 -3.93 20.21 2.00
C VAL A 264 -2.74 19.83 1.13
N GLU A 265 -2.29 20.74 0.26
CA GLU A 265 -1.02 20.56 -0.44
C GLU A 265 0.06 20.32 0.60
N GLY A 266 0.68 19.14 0.58
CA GLY A 266 1.61 18.78 1.63
C GLY A 266 1.86 17.29 1.80
N PRO A 267 2.63 16.94 2.85
CA PRO A 267 2.86 15.56 3.22
C PRO A 267 1.53 14.87 3.55
N ASP A 268 1.28 13.73 2.89
CA ASP A 268 0.14 12.86 3.15
C ASP A 268 0.46 11.93 4.33
N PHE A 269 -0.27 12.13 5.43
CA PHE A 269 -0.16 11.30 6.62
C PHE A 269 -1.27 10.25 6.74
N ASN A 270 -2.20 10.19 5.77
CA ASN A 270 -3.31 9.24 5.79
C ASN A 270 -2.81 7.81 5.78
N GLY A 271 -1.69 7.52 5.10
CA GLY A 271 -1.07 6.19 5.15
C GLY A 271 -0.81 5.68 6.57
N LEU A 272 -0.39 6.55 7.51
CA LEU A 272 -0.17 6.14 8.90
C LEU A 272 -1.49 6.01 9.65
N VAL A 273 -2.42 6.93 9.40
CA VAL A 273 -3.74 6.92 10.03
C VAL A 273 -4.50 5.67 9.64
N ASP A 274 -4.50 5.32 8.37
CA ASP A 274 -5.14 4.13 7.80
C ASP A 274 -4.47 2.85 8.31
N LEU A 275 -3.13 2.83 8.41
CA LEU A 275 -2.38 1.75 9.04
C LEU A 275 -2.88 1.49 10.47
N LEU A 276 -2.88 2.53 11.30
CA LEU A 276 -3.24 2.39 12.72
C LEU A 276 -4.73 2.01 12.86
N ALA A 277 -5.61 2.63 12.08
CA ALA A 277 -7.05 2.33 12.09
C ALA A 277 -7.36 0.89 11.65
N ALA A 278 -6.66 0.38 10.64
CA ALA A 278 -6.86 -0.99 10.18
C ALA A 278 -6.38 -2.02 11.20
N VAL A 279 -5.29 -1.75 11.91
CA VAL A 279 -4.82 -2.61 13.01
C VAL A 279 -5.81 -2.60 14.17
N GLU A 280 -6.40 -1.46 14.53
CA GLU A 280 -7.49 -1.40 15.50
C GLU A 280 -8.69 -2.28 15.10
N GLY A 281 -8.97 -2.40 13.80
CA GLY A 281 -9.98 -3.30 13.25
C GLY A 281 -9.67 -4.79 13.40
N GLN A 282 -8.40 -5.17 13.62
CA GLN A 282 -7.88 -6.54 13.68
C GLN A 282 -7.42 -6.91 15.11
N ASP A 283 -8.27 -6.66 16.12
CA ASP A 283 -7.96 -6.88 17.56
C ASP A 283 -6.73 -6.09 18.06
N GLY A 284 -6.27 -5.08 17.30
CA GLY A 284 -5.11 -4.27 17.64
C GLY A 284 -3.78 -5.03 17.58
N LEU A 285 -3.67 -6.09 16.77
CA LEU A 285 -2.47 -6.93 16.68
C LEU A 285 -2.03 -7.21 15.25
N VAL A 286 -0.74 -7.01 15.01
CA VAL A 286 -0.04 -7.45 13.80
C VAL A 286 1.03 -8.48 14.15
N THR A 287 1.54 -9.17 13.13
CA THR A 287 2.78 -9.92 13.27
C THR A 287 3.96 -9.11 12.76
N VAL A 288 5.09 -9.18 13.45
CA VAL A 288 6.35 -8.56 13.03
C VAL A 288 7.47 -9.59 13.00
N SER A 289 8.35 -9.47 12.00
CA SER A 289 9.62 -10.17 11.96
C SER A 289 10.70 -9.27 11.37
N VAL A 290 11.94 -9.46 11.80
CA VAL A 290 13.10 -8.75 11.27
C VAL A 290 14.08 -9.75 10.67
N THR A 291 14.74 -9.37 9.59
CA THR A 291 15.93 -10.09 9.15
C THR A 291 17.13 -9.62 9.98
N ASN A 292 18.11 -10.51 10.19
CA ASN A 292 19.32 -10.15 10.95
C ASN A 292 19.93 -8.85 10.38
N PRO A 293 20.39 -7.92 11.24
CA PRO A 293 20.94 -6.66 10.79
C PRO A 293 22.09 -6.95 9.82
N ASN A 294 21.92 -6.58 8.55
CA ASN A 294 23.00 -6.73 7.59
C ASN A 294 24.01 -5.63 7.86
N LEU A 295 25.09 -5.96 8.56
CA LEU A 295 26.19 -5.02 8.84
C LEU A 295 26.98 -4.62 7.57
N LEU A 296 26.55 -5.08 6.37
CA LEU A 296 27.16 -4.85 5.06
C LEU A 296 26.09 -4.46 4.02
N GLY A 297 25.50 -3.27 4.13
CA GLY A 297 24.60 -2.69 3.12
C GLY A 297 23.59 -1.72 3.74
N TYR A 298 23.71 -0.43 3.45
CA TYR A 298 23.23 0.68 4.28
C TYR A 298 21.89 1.27 3.81
N THR A 299 20.88 1.22 4.69
CA THR A 299 19.76 2.21 4.79
C THR A 299 19.18 2.29 6.21
N SER A 300 19.32 1.24 7.02
CA SER A 300 18.80 1.19 8.41
C SER A 300 19.49 0.12 9.27
N TYR A 301 19.12 0.01 10.56
CA TYR A 301 19.64 -1.05 11.44
C TYR A 301 19.07 -2.43 11.06
N PHE A 302 17.76 -2.50 10.80
CA PHE A 302 17.10 -3.65 10.16
C PHE A 302 16.72 -3.28 8.72
N PRO A 303 17.45 -3.77 7.70
CA PRO A 303 17.16 -3.42 6.31
C PRO A 303 15.84 -4.01 5.81
N SER A 304 15.34 -5.05 6.47
CA SER A 304 14.05 -5.65 6.18
C SER A 304 13.36 -6.04 7.49
N LEU A 305 12.32 -5.27 7.81
CA LEU A 305 11.29 -5.54 8.79
C LEU A 305 9.98 -5.82 8.04
N THR A 306 9.33 -6.92 8.37
CA THR A 306 8.08 -7.34 7.70
C THR A 306 6.95 -7.32 8.71
N LEU A 307 5.84 -6.69 8.33
CA LEU A 307 4.58 -6.81 9.04
C LEU A 307 3.71 -7.84 8.32
N GLY A 308 2.82 -8.49 9.06
CA GLY A 308 1.83 -9.39 8.49
C GLY A 308 0.61 -9.48 9.37
N ASN A 309 -0.38 -10.25 8.96
CA ASN A 309 -1.70 -10.28 9.61
C ASN A 309 -2.38 -8.89 9.58
N THR A 310 -2.23 -8.21 8.45
CA THR A 310 -2.90 -6.94 8.13
C THR A 310 -3.61 -7.10 6.79
N ASP A 311 -4.86 -6.68 6.70
CA ASP A 311 -5.62 -6.67 5.45
C ASP A 311 -5.39 -5.38 4.65
N VAL A 312 -4.42 -4.55 5.05
CA VAL A 312 -4.12 -3.30 4.35
C VAL A 312 -3.08 -3.51 3.26
N PRO A 313 -3.43 -3.24 2.00
CA PRO A 313 -2.48 -3.28 0.89
C PRO A 313 -1.28 -2.35 1.15
N GLY A 314 -0.08 -2.80 0.78
CA GLY A 314 1.15 -2.02 0.93
C GLY A 314 1.80 -2.07 2.32
N LEU A 315 1.15 -2.66 3.33
CA LEU A 315 1.65 -2.64 4.71
C LEU A 315 2.56 -3.82 5.12
N GLU A 316 2.68 -4.85 4.29
CA GLU A 316 3.47 -6.04 4.59
C GLU A 316 5.00 -5.79 4.61
N GLY A 317 5.46 -4.70 3.98
CA GLY A 317 6.87 -4.33 3.89
C GLY A 317 7.59 -4.93 2.67
N PRO A 318 8.94 -4.94 2.63
CA PRO A 318 9.86 -4.72 3.76
C PRO A 318 10.06 -3.25 4.12
N TRP A 319 10.08 -2.98 5.42
CA TRP A 319 10.36 -1.68 6.02
C TRP A 319 11.80 -1.56 6.50
N HIS A 320 12.29 -0.32 6.55
CA HIS A 320 13.52 0.02 7.24
C HIS A 320 13.26 0.20 8.73
N GLY A 321 13.96 -0.56 9.57
CA GLY A 321 13.71 -0.62 11.02
C GLY A 321 14.90 -0.22 11.90
N TRP A 322 14.57 0.18 13.13
CA TRP A 322 15.50 0.58 14.20
C TRP A 322 15.07 0.01 15.55
N CYS A 323 15.99 -0.10 16.48
CA CYS A 323 15.70 -0.44 17.89
C CYS A 323 15.43 0.84 18.70
N LEU A 324 14.49 0.76 19.64
CA LEU A 324 14.20 1.85 20.57
C LEU A 324 14.60 1.56 22.01
N ASP A 325 14.64 0.30 22.43
CA ASP A 325 14.87 -0.06 23.83
C ASP A 325 16.05 -1.04 23.94
N SER A 326 17.17 -0.56 24.44
CA SER A 326 18.39 -1.34 24.53
C SER A 326 18.36 -2.44 25.60
N ASP A 327 17.36 -2.44 26.49
CA ASP A 327 17.16 -3.48 27.51
C ASP A 327 16.54 -4.76 26.92
N PHE A 328 15.89 -4.69 25.75
CA PHE A 328 15.29 -5.83 25.07
C PHE A 328 16.07 -6.31 23.85
N GLY A 329 15.99 -7.63 23.60
CA GLY A 329 16.52 -8.27 22.39
C GLY A 329 15.40 -8.74 21.47
N ILE A 330 15.75 -8.96 20.20
CA ILE A 330 14.89 -9.64 19.22
C ILE A 330 15.74 -10.62 18.41
N ASN A 331 15.13 -11.75 18.05
CA ASN A 331 15.78 -12.75 17.21
C ASN A 331 15.37 -12.52 15.75
N GLY A 332 16.35 -12.50 14.85
CA GLY A 332 16.06 -12.44 13.43
C GLY A 332 15.34 -13.70 12.93
N ASN A 333 14.47 -13.51 11.94
CA ASN A 333 13.59 -14.52 11.34
C ASN A 333 12.62 -15.19 12.34
N GLN A 334 12.42 -14.61 13.52
CA GLN A 334 11.37 -14.99 14.45
C GLN A 334 10.20 -14.02 14.31
N THR A 335 8.99 -14.58 14.25
CA THR A 335 7.75 -13.80 14.22
C THR A 335 7.23 -13.56 15.63
N TYR A 336 6.82 -12.32 15.90
CA TYR A 336 6.22 -11.88 17.16
C TYR A 336 4.86 -11.27 16.88
N GLN A 337 3.93 -11.37 17.83
CA GLN A 337 2.73 -10.54 17.85
C GLN A 337 3.12 -9.16 18.36
N ALA A 338 2.55 -8.09 17.79
CA ALA A 338 2.91 -6.73 18.14
C ALA A 338 1.73 -5.77 18.06
N GLU A 339 1.81 -4.74 18.90
CA GLU A 339 0.96 -3.54 18.83
C GLU A 339 1.70 -2.44 18.07
N LEU A 340 0.94 -1.57 17.40
CA LEU A 340 1.46 -0.42 16.68
C LEU A 340 1.02 0.87 17.36
N TYR A 341 1.93 1.83 17.39
CA TYR A 341 1.67 3.19 17.88
C TYR A 341 2.32 4.20 16.93
N SER A 342 1.73 5.38 16.79
CA SER A 342 2.38 6.49 16.12
C SER A 342 3.59 6.98 16.92
N SER A 343 4.67 7.40 16.27
CA SER A 343 5.74 8.12 16.97
C SER A 343 5.37 9.57 17.32
N TYR A 344 4.22 10.05 16.82
CA TYR A 344 3.70 11.41 17.01
C TYR A 344 2.60 11.48 18.08
N GLU A 345 2.33 10.38 18.78
CA GLU A 345 1.34 10.31 19.84
C GLU A 345 1.95 9.97 21.20
N ASP A 346 1.14 10.09 22.25
CA ASP A 346 1.54 9.67 23.60
C ASP A 346 1.64 8.15 23.67
N LEU A 347 2.87 7.63 23.82
CA LEU A 347 3.10 6.20 24.02
C LEU A 347 2.65 5.72 25.41
N PRO A 348 2.21 4.45 25.54
CA PRO A 348 1.96 3.84 26.85
C PRO A 348 3.13 4.01 27.82
N THR A 349 2.80 4.29 29.08
CA THR A 349 3.81 4.62 30.10
C THR A 349 4.76 3.46 30.34
N GLY A 350 6.06 3.74 30.25
CA GLY A 350 7.12 2.78 30.55
C GLY A 350 7.47 1.83 29.40
N LEU A 351 7.02 2.12 28.18
CA LEU A 351 7.52 1.44 26.98
C LEU A 351 8.95 1.84 26.65
N ILE A 352 9.25 3.14 26.68
CA ILE A 352 10.61 3.69 26.50
C ILE A 352 10.86 4.76 27.55
N GLU A 353 12.12 4.99 27.90
CA GLU A 353 12.54 5.85 29.00
C GLU A 353 12.25 7.32 28.72
N ASN A 354 12.44 7.74 27.47
CA ASN A 354 12.37 9.13 27.08
C ASN A 354 11.55 9.36 25.78
N PRO A 355 10.23 9.12 25.82
CA PRO A 355 9.36 9.25 24.65
C PRO A 355 9.29 10.69 24.10
N THR A 356 9.57 11.70 24.93
CA THR A 356 9.58 13.12 24.51
C THR A 356 10.69 13.47 23.51
N THR A 357 11.58 12.53 23.20
CA THR A 357 12.64 12.72 22.21
C THR A 357 12.32 12.13 20.84
N LEU A 358 11.14 11.53 20.65
CA LEU A 358 10.75 10.93 19.37
C LEU A 358 10.74 11.94 18.21
N ASP A 359 10.37 13.20 18.43
CA ASP A 359 10.52 14.26 17.41
C ASP A 359 11.96 14.42 16.92
N ARG A 360 12.94 14.29 17.82
CA ARG A 360 14.37 14.36 17.46
C ARG A 360 14.79 13.12 16.68
N VAL A 361 14.23 11.96 17.01
CA VAL A 361 14.46 10.71 16.26
C VAL A 361 13.88 10.82 14.86
N ASN A 362 12.62 11.25 14.73
CA ASN A 362 11.96 11.49 13.44
C ASN A 362 12.77 12.46 12.57
N TRP A 363 13.27 13.55 13.15
CA TRP A 363 14.16 14.47 12.44
C TRP A 363 15.46 13.81 11.98
N ILE A 364 16.14 13.03 12.84
CA ILE A 364 17.40 12.34 12.53
C ILE A 364 17.25 11.41 11.31
N LEU A 365 16.16 10.65 11.24
CA LEU A 365 15.92 9.68 10.16
C LEU A 365 15.73 10.37 8.80
N ASN A 366 15.19 11.59 8.80
CA ASN A 366 15.02 12.40 7.59
C ASN A 366 16.28 13.18 7.17
N GLN A 367 17.38 13.12 7.93
CA GLN A 367 18.62 13.81 7.54
C GLN A 367 19.51 12.98 6.61
N HIS A 368 19.18 11.70 6.40
CA HIS A 368 19.99 10.76 5.62
C HIS A 368 21.48 10.74 6.04
N PHE A 369 21.76 10.76 7.35
CA PHE A 369 23.14 10.84 7.86
C PHE A 369 24.05 9.71 7.37
N GLN A 370 23.47 8.55 7.07
CA GLN A 370 24.21 7.37 6.66
C GLN A 370 24.96 7.62 5.35
N GLY A 371 26.25 7.30 5.31
CA GLY A 371 27.11 7.60 4.16
C GLY A 371 27.58 9.04 4.08
N GLN A 372 26.98 9.99 4.82
CA GLN A 372 27.52 11.34 4.94
C GLN A 372 28.84 11.33 5.72
N VAL A 373 29.70 12.30 5.42
CA VAL A 373 31.01 12.41 6.06
C VAL A 373 30.91 13.29 7.31
N ALA A 374 31.20 12.72 8.48
CA ALA A 374 31.24 13.47 9.71
C ALA A 374 32.43 14.46 9.72
N ALA A 375 32.17 15.72 10.05
CA ALA A 375 33.19 16.77 10.04
C ALA A 375 34.31 16.54 11.07
N CYS A 376 34.09 15.68 12.06
CA CYS A 376 34.96 15.52 13.21
C CYS A 376 36.15 14.58 12.96
N ASP A 377 36.03 13.61 12.06
CA ASP A 377 37.11 12.68 11.67
C ASP A 377 37.19 12.40 10.15
N ASN A 378 36.33 13.05 9.35
CA ASN A 378 36.20 12.86 7.91
C ASN A 378 35.93 11.41 7.49
N GLN A 379 35.25 10.62 8.33
CA GLN A 379 34.78 9.27 7.99
C GLN A 379 33.27 9.27 7.69
N ALA A 380 32.83 8.26 6.94
CA ALA A 380 31.42 8.07 6.64
C ALA A 380 30.67 7.56 7.88
N ILE A 381 29.51 8.15 8.16
CA ILE A 381 28.60 7.75 9.22
C ILE A 381 27.94 6.43 8.84
N SER A 382 27.95 5.46 9.76
CA SER A 382 27.34 4.14 9.60
C SER A 382 25.91 4.09 10.15
N ALA A 383 25.13 3.08 9.74
CA ALA A 383 23.82 2.82 10.34
C ALA A 383 23.93 2.52 11.86
N LEU A 384 25.03 1.93 12.31
CA LEU A 384 25.25 1.69 13.74
C LEU A 384 25.50 2.99 14.52
N ASP A 385 26.14 4.00 13.91
CA ASP A 385 26.26 5.33 14.52
C ASP A 385 24.89 5.98 14.71
N VAL A 386 24.00 5.86 13.71
CA VAL A 386 22.62 6.36 13.79
C VAL A 386 21.83 5.61 14.85
N GLN A 387 21.91 4.28 14.90
CA GLN A 387 21.23 3.46 15.92
C GLN A 387 21.65 3.85 17.35
N ILE A 388 22.95 4.09 17.58
CA ILE A 388 23.45 4.50 18.89
C ILE A 388 23.01 5.92 19.22
N ALA A 389 22.94 6.82 18.23
CA ALA A 389 22.37 8.14 18.42
C ALA A 389 20.89 8.08 18.81
N ILE A 390 20.10 7.18 18.20
CA ILE A 390 18.70 6.94 18.57
C ILE A 390 18.63 6.47 20.03
N TRP A 391 19.34 5.40 20.42
CA TRP A 391 19.35 4.94 21.82
C TRP A 391 19.78 6.02 22.81
N SER A 392 20.76 6.85 22.44
CA SER A 392 21.23 7.95 23.30
C SER A 392 20.15 9.02 23.55
N LEU A 393 19.07 9.05 22.76
CA LEU A 393 17.92 9.93 22.95
C LEU A 393 16.81 9.28 23.76
N VAL A 394 16.41 8.08 23.35
CA VAL A 394 15.18 7.43 23.82
C VAL A 394 15.40 6.56 25.06
N ASP A 395 16.63 6.11 25.30
CA ASP A 395 17.00 5.18 26.37
C ASP A 395 17.93 5.87 27.38
N ASN A 396 17.96 5.35 28.60
CA ASN A 396 18.83 5.80 29.69
C ASN A 396 20.17 5.06 29.73
N ASN A 397 20.31 3.93 29.05
CA ASN A 397 21.53 3.13 29.00
C ASN A 397 21.85 2.75 27.56
N LEU A 398 23.14 2.66 27.24
CA LEU A 398 23.58 1.95 26.05
C LEU A 398 23.91 0.50 26.42
N PRO A 399 23.76 -0.46 25.49
CA PRO A 399 24.16 -1.83 25.74
C PRO A 399 25.61 -1.91 26.23
N GLN A 400 25.88 -2.74 27.25
CA GLN A 400 27.24 -2.89 27.81
C GLN A 400 28.28 -3.38 26.79
N SER A 401 27.82 -4.05 25.73
CA SER A 401 28.63 -4.46 24.60
C SER A 401 27.84 -4.17 23.33
N ILE A 402 28.39 -3.33 22.47
CA ILE A 402 27.83 -3.06 21.14
C ILE A 402 28.73 -3.73 20.12
N VAL A 403 28.18 -4.68 19.37
CA VAL A 403 28.93 -5.42 18.34
C VAL A 403 28.86 -4.64 17.02
N GLY A 404 30.02 -4.36 16.44
CA GLY A 404 30.14 -3.59 15.20
C GLY A 404 31.10 -2.41 15.36
N THR A 405 31.36 -1.71 14.25
CA THR A 405 32.22 -0.52 14.26
C THR A 405 31.34 0.72 14.28
N TRP A 406 31.54 1.55 15.29
CA TRP A 406 30.88 2.85 15.45
C TRP A 406 31.87 3.85 16.04
N SER A 407 31.52 5.13 15.98
CA SER A 407 32.35 6.25 16.42
C SER A 407 31.55 7.17 17.35
N THR A 408 32.04 7.37 18.57
CA THR A 408 31.49 8.39 19.48
C THR A 408 31.46 9.77 18.83
N CYS A 409 32.44 10.05 17.96
CA CYS A 409 32.52 11.29 17.19
C CYS A 409 31.30 11.49 16.27
N HIS A 410 30.87 10.42 15.59
CA HIS A 410 29.71 10.45 14.70
C HIS A 410 28.41 10.60 15.50
N VAL A 411 28.28 9.85 16.60
CA VAL A 411 27.11 9.92 17.49
C VAL A 411 26.96 11.33 18.06
N ASP A 412 28.02 11.92 18.62
CA ASP A 412 28.02 13.29 19.13
C ASP A 412 27.68 14.31 18.04
N PHE A 413 28.17 14.09 16.82
CA PHE A 413 27.84 14.93 15.66
C PHE A 413 26.35 14.91 15.36
N ILE A 414 25.73 13.72 15.23
CA ILE A 414 24.29 13.56 14.98
C ILE A 414 23.47 14.21 16.12
N LEU A 415 23.81 13.89 17.37
CA LEU A 415 23.09 14.39 18.55
C LEU A 415 23.16 15.91 18.68
N ALA A 416 24.31 16.51 18.34
CA ALA A 416 24.48 17.96 18.36
C ALA A 416 23.59 18.67 17.33
N GLN A 417 23.36 18.07 16.15
CA GLN A 417 22.49 18.64 15.13
C GLN A 417 21.01 18.58 15.52
N SER A 418 20.59 17.57 16.32
CA SER A 418 19.19 17.43 16.76
C SER A 418 18.84 18.25 18.00
N ILE A 419 19.76 19.06 18.53
CA ILE A 419 19.50 19.92 19.70
C ILE A 419 18.49 21.01 19.32
N GLY A 420 17.44 21.14 20.13
CA GLY A 420 16.43 22.19 19.99
C GLY A 420 15.27 21.85 19.06
N ILE A 421 15.29 20.67 18.44
CA ILE A 421 14.12 20.09 17.78
C ILE A 421 13.15 19.63 18.87
N ASN A 422 11.99 20.28 18.94
CA ASN A 422 10.92 19.96 19.90
C ASN A 422 9.62 19.52 19.21
N PHE A 423 9.61 19.59 17.88
CA PHE A 423 8.55 19.13 16.99
C PHE A 423 9.19 18.97 15.63
N TYR A 424 8.89 17.87 14.93
CA TYR A 424 9.31 17.68 13.57
C TYR A 424 8.17 17.10 12.75
N GLU A 425 7.88 17.72 11.62
CA GLU A 425 6.94 17.22 10.63
C GLU A 425 7.75 16.88 9.37
N PRO A 426 7.77 15.62 8.91
CA PRO A 426 8.52 15.26 7.71
C PRO A 426 7.96 15.98 6.48
N PRO A 427 8.82 16.40 5.54
CA PRO A 427 8.35 16.87 4.26
C PRO A 427 7.79 15.71 3.42
N CYS A 428 7.11 16.06 2.33
CA CYS A 428 7.07 15.29 1.09
C CYS A 428 8.40 14.57 0.83
N ASP A 429 8.39 13.32 0.38
CA ASP A 429 9.58 12.46 0.13
C ASP A 429 10.38 12.04 1.38
N GLY A 430 10.02 12.58 2.54
CA GLY A 430 10.54 12.17 3.83
C GLY A 430 9.99 10.84 4.31
N VAL A 431 10.34 10.50 5.54
CA VAL A 431 9.81 9.33 6.25
C VAL A 431 9.15 9.76 7.55
N MET A 432 7.98 9.20 7.81
CA MET A 432 7.37 9.20 9.13
C MET A 432 7.61 7.85 9.80
N THR A 433 7.42 7.77 11.12
CA THR A 433 7.70 6.51 11.82
C THR A 433 6.57 6.09 12.74
N PHE A 434 6.48 4.77 12.92
CA PHE A 434 5.59 4.14 13.88
C PHE A 434 6.38 3.16 14.76
N VAL A 435 5.96 3.08 16.01
CA VAL A 435 6.52 2.22 17.04
C VAL A 435 5.83 0.86 17.00
N ILE A 436 6.62 -0.21 17.01
CA ILE A 436 6.14 -1.59 17.04
C ILE A 436 6.55 -2.20 18.37
N VAL A 437 5.57 -2.69 19.13
CA VAL A 437 5.77 -3.22 20.48
C VAL A 437 5.43 -4.72 20.48
N PRO A 438 6.43 -5.61 20.45
CA PRO A 438 6.17 -7.05 20.51
C PRO A 438 5.58 -7.47 21.86
N VAL A 439 4.40 -8.10 21.85
CA VAL A 439 3.66 -8.47 23.06
C VAL A 439 3.27 -9.96 23.12
N ASN A 440 3.01 -10.46 24.32
CA ASN A 440 2.34 -11.74 24.54
C ASN A 440 0.82 -11.58 24.60
N ALA A 441 0.11 -12.69 24.85
CA ALA A 441 -1.35 -12.70 24.99
C ALA A 441 -1.89 -11.82 26.14
N ASP A 442 -1.06 -11.50 27.15
CA ASP A 442 -1.41 -10.61 28.26
C ASP A 442 -1.01 -9.14 27.97
N ARG A 443 -0.63 -8.82 26.73
CA ARG A 443 -0.14 -7.50 26.28
C ARG A 443 1.13 -7.01 27.01
N ALA A 444 1.92 -7.93 27.56
CA ALA A 444 3.22 -7.58 28.14
C ALA A 444 4.32 -7.64 27.06
N VAL A 445 5.25 -6.68 27.10
CA VAL A 445 6.39 -6.61 26.16
C VAL A 445 7.23 -7.89 26.23
N THR A 446 7.59 -8.44 25.07
CA THR A 446 8.29 -9.74 24.94
C THR A 446 9.61 -9.68 24.20
N ALA A 447 9.84 -8.63 23.41
CA ALA A 447 11.04 -8.46 22.60
C ALA A 447 11.33 -6.98 22.37
N GLN A 448 12.41 -6.69 21.63
CA GLN A 448 12.85 -5.35 21.24
C GLN A 448 11.69 -4.51 20.72
N ILE A 449 11.56 -3.30 21.25
CA ILE A 449 10.64 -2.29 20.72
C ILE A 449 11.29 -1.69 19.47
N LEU A 450 10.57 -1.70 18.37
CA LEU A 450 11.10 -1.29 17.08
C LEU A 450 10.49 0.03 16.66
N LEU A 451 11.22 0.74 15.80
CA LEU A 451 10.73 1.86 15.03
C LEU A 451 10.83 1.47 13.55
N ALA A 452 9.78 1.70 12.77
CA ALA A 452 9.81 1.48 11.33
C ALA A 452 9.58 2.80 10.58
N GLU A 453 10.31 2.98 9.49
CA GLU A 453 10.16 4.10 8.56
C GLU A 453 9.08 3.81 7.53
N MET A 454 8.16 4.74 7.37
CA MET A 454 7.12 4.73 6.35
C MET A 454 7.27 5.98 5.47
N PRO A 455 7.35 5.84 4.14
CA PRO A 455 7.43 6.99 3.24
C PRO A 455 6.25 7.93 3.41
N VAL A 456 6.52 9.23 3.37
CA VAL A 456 5.50 10.28 3.32
C VAL A 456 5.28 10.63 1.86
N LEU A 457 4.10 10.28 1.36
CA LEU A 457 3.68 10.62 0.00
C LEU A 457 3.31 12.10 -0.05
N CYS A 458 3.37 12.70 -1.24
CA CYS A 458 2.82 14.04 -1.44
C CYS A 458 1.39 13.92 -1.91
N THR A 459 0.47 14.56 -1.21
CA THR A 459 -0.81 14.92 -1.83
C THR A 459 -0.55 16.14 -2.70
N VAL A 460 -0.36 15.90 -4.00
CA VAL A 460 -0.43 16.99 -4.99
C VAL A 460 -1.92 17.28 -5.17
N CYS A 461 -2.35 18.41 -4.61
CA CYS A 461 -3.67 18.95 -4.93
C CYS A 461 -3.58 19.44 -6.38
N PRO A 462 -4.55 19.12 -7.22
CA PRO A 462 -4.50 19.61 -8.58
C PRO A 462 -4.77 21.13 -8.64
#